data_AF-S9Q4Z7-F1
#
_entry.id   AF-S9Q4Z7-F1
#
_cell.length_a   1.000
_cell.length_b   1.000
_cell.length_c   1.000
_cell.angle_alpha   90.00
_cell.angle_beta   90.00
_cell.angle_gamma   90.00
#
_symmetry.space_group_name_H-M   'P 1'
#
loop_
_entity.id
_entity.type
_entity.pdbx_description
1 polymer ?
#
loop_
_entity_poly.entity_id
_entity_poly.type
_entity_poly.pdbx_seq_one_letter_code
_entity_poly.pdbx_strand_id
1 'polypeptide(L)'
;MNFNLVYLFQAAGVLGPSMGAGAALYISAQAVPLLLMAPADVGLAQFKYMYLLGKRTFPFVAIGSTLAQGCLAYWERRRSVLSSNLHLLAGSACTCVILYTLLFMRNINGTLLSMNPDLILKSTEATVAFRNLIQKWCIKNLGRCTLFFFAAVSSFAGTFLF
;
A
#
# COMPACT_ATOMS: atom_id res chain seq x y z
N MET A 1 6.28 -23.21 -22.27
CA MET A 1 5.74 -22.35 -21.19
C MET A 1 4.25 -22.60 -21.14
N ASN A 2 3.66 -22.88 -19.97
CA ASN A 2 2.22 -23.06 -19.88
C ASN A 2 1.56 -21.67 -19.96
N PHE A 3 0.95 -21.35 -21.11
CA PHE A 3 0.38 -20.03 -21.38
C PHE A 3 -0.63 -19.59 -20.30
N ASN A 4 -1.37 -20.53 -19.72
CA ASN A 4 -2.33 -20.25 -18.65
C ASN A 4 -1.66 -19.68 -17.39
N LEU A 5 -0.43 -20.12 -17.06
CA LEU A 5 0.29 -19.59 -15.91
C LEU A 5 0.77 -18.17 -16.17
N VAL A 6 1.21 -17.85 -17.39
CA VAL A 6 1.71 -16.51 -17.74
C VAL A 6 0.61 -15.48 -17.61
N TYR A 7 -0.57 -15.75 -18.18
CA TYR A 7 -1.72 -14.85 -18.05
C TYR A 7 -2.18 -14.69 -16.61
N LEU A 8 -2.12 -15.76 -15.80
CA LEU A 8 -2.41 -15.68 -14.38
C LEU A 8 -1.44 -14.75 -13.65
N PHE A 9 -0.14 -14.88 -13.89
CA PHE A 9 0.88 -14.04 -13.27
C PHE A 9 0.80 -12.59 -13.75
N GLN A 10 0.49 -12.35 -15.03
CA GLN A 10 0.25 -11.01 -15.58
C GLN A 10 -0.97 -10.36 -14.92
N ALA A 11 -2.09 -11.08 -14.83
CA ALA A 11 -3.29 -10.59 -14.15
C ALA A 11 -3.01 -10.27 -12.67
N ALA A 12 -2.38 -11.19 -11.94
CA ALA A 12 -2.01 -10.96 -10.54
C ALA A 12 -1.03 -9.78 -10.38
N GLY A 13 -0.03 -9.70 -11.27
CA GLY A 13 0.99 -8.67 -11.29
C GLY A 13 0.44 -7.27 -11.56
N VAL A 14 -0.62 -7.14 -12.37
CA VAL A 14 -1.29 -5.86 -12.63
C VAL A 14 -2.31 -5.55 -11.53
N LEU A 15 -3.18 -6.50 -11.18
CA LEU A 15 -4.29 -6.28 -10.25
C LEU A 15 -3.81 -6.00 -8.83
N GLY A 16 -2.80 -6.72 -8.34
CA GLY A 16 -2.27 -6.55 -6.99
C GLY A 16 -1.83 -5.12 -6.67
N PRO A 17 -0.86 -4.54 -7.41
CA PRO A 17 -0.43 -3.16 -7.19
C PRO A 17 -1.51 -2.13 -7.57
N SER A 18 -2.36 -2.39 -8.58
CA SER A 18 -3.47 -1.48 -8.91
C SER A 18 -4.47 -1.37 -7.76
N MET A 19 -4.86 -2.49 -7.17
CA MET A 19 -5.71 -2.53 -5.98
C MET A 19 -5.01 -1.86 -4.79
N GLY A 20 -3.72 -2.08 -4.60
CA GLY A 20 -2.92 -1.43 -3.57
C GLY A 20 -2.90 0.10 -3.71
N ALA A 21 -2.69 0.61 -4.93
CA ALA A 21 -2.71 2.04 -5.24
C ALA A 21 -4.11 2.62 -5.00
N GLY A 22 -5.15 2.01 -5.55
CA GLY A 22 -6.53 2.46 -5.39
C GLY A 22 -6.97 2.50 -3.93
N ALA A 23 -6.67 1.45 -3.16
CA ALA A 23 -6.99 1.41 -1.74
C ALA A 23 -6.21 2.46 -0.94
N ALA A 24 -4.91 2.64 -1.20
CA ALA A 24 -4.11 3.65 -0.53
C ALA A 24 -4.62 5.07 -0.82
N LEU A 25 -4.96 5.35 -2.09
CA LEU A 25 -5.53 6.63 -2.50
C LEU A 25 -6.90 6.87 -1.86
N TYR A 26 -7.79 5.88 -1.91
CA TYR A 26 -9.11 5.98 -1.29
C TYR A 26 -9.02 6.27 0.21
N ILE A 27 -8.15 5.55 0.93
CA ILE A 27 -7.95 5.76 2.37
C ILE A 27 -7.48 7.19 2.63
N SER A 28 -6.52 7.69 1.86
CA SER A 28 -6.00 9.05 2.05
C SER A 28 -6.99 10.15 1.63
N ALA A 29 -7.74 9.94 0.55
CA ALA A 29 -8.61 10.96 -0.04
C ALA A 29 -10.02 11.00 0.59
N GLN A 30 -10.51 9.88 1.13
CA GLN A 30 -11.88 9.76 1.63
C GLN A 30 -11.91 9.30 3.09
N ALA A 31 -11.25 8.19 3.43
CA ALA A 31 -11.34 7.63 4.77
C ALA A 31 -10.71 8.57 5.82
N VAL A 32 -9.51 9.11 5.56
CA VAL A 32 -8.84 10.03 6.50
C VAL A 32 -9.66 11.30 6.78
N PRO A 33 -10.20 12.02 5.77
CA PRO A 33 -11.11 13.13 6.04
C PRO A 33 -12.29 12.76 6.94
N LEU A 34 -12.92 11.59 6.71
CA LEU A 34 -14.00 11.10 7.56
C LEU A 34 -13.55 10.82 9.01
N LEU A 35 -12.37 10.22 9.19
CA LEU A 35 -11.77 10.00 10.52
C LEU A 35 -11.50 11.32 11.25
N LEU A 36 -11.15 12.37 10.52
CA LEU A 36 -10.93 13.71 11.07
C LEU A 36 -12.24 14.46 11.34
N MET A 37 -13.34 14.12 10.67
CA MET A 37 -14.66 14.71 10.97
C MET A 37 -15.33 14.05 12.18
N ALA A 38 -15.05 12.77 12.44
CA ALA A 38 -15.59 12.06 13.58
C ALA A 38 -15.11 12.62 14.94
N PRO A 39 -15.85 12.34 16.03
CA PRO A 39 -15.31 12.46 17.39
C PRO A 39 -13.98 11.72 17.49
N ALA A 40 -12.99 12.30 18.18
CA ALA A 40 -11.59 11.86 18.06
C ALA A 40 -11.34 10.45 18.62
N ASP A 41 -12.09 10.04 19.63
CA ASP A 41 -12.13 8.69 20.19
C ASP A 41 -12.67 7.68 19.16
N VAL A 42 -13.79 8.01 18.51
CA VAL A 42 -14.42 7.18 17.46
C VAL A 42 -13.50 7.09 16.24
N GLY A 43 -12.96 8.22 15.79
CA GLY A 43 -12.00 8.28 14.69
C GLY A 43 -10.74 7.46 14.99
N LEU A 44 -10.24 7.49 16.22
CA LEU A 44 -9.13 6.62 16.62
C LEU A 44 -9.52 5.13 16.53
N ALA A 45 -10.68 4.75 17.08
CA ALA A 45 -11.13 3.35 17.06
C ALA A 45 -11.30 2.84 15.61
N GLN A 46 -11.92 3.64 14.74
CA GLN A 46 -12.08 3.35 13.31
C GLN A 46 -10.73 3.23 12.61
N PHE A 47 -9.79 4.14 12.88
CA PHE A 47 -8.44 4.06 12.35
C PHE A 47 -7.75 2.75 12.76
N LYS A 48 -7.80 2.39 14.06
CA LYS A 48 -7.17 1.17 14.56
C LYS A 48 -7.72 -0.07 13.86
N TYR A 49 -9.04 -0.16 13.73
CA TYR A 49 -9.69 -1.27 13.03
C TYR A 49 -9.26 -1.35 11.56
N MET A 50 -9.37 -0.22 10.84
CA MET A 50 -8.97 -0.12 9.43
C MET A 50 -7.49 -0.51 9.24
N TYR A 51 -6.60 -0.01 10.09
CA TYR A 51 -5.17 -0.30 10.02
C TYR A 51 -4.88 -1.77 10.30
N LEU A 52 -5.51 -2.39 11.32
CA LEU A 52 -5.31 -3.80 11.65
C LEU A 52 -5.81 -4.72 10.53
N LEU A 53 -6.93 -4.38 9.90
CA LEU A 53 -7.43 -5.10 8.73
C LEU A 53 -6.42 -5.01 7.58
N GLY A 54 -5.97 -3.80 7.26
CA GLY A 54 -4.99 -3.59 6.21
C GLY A 54 -3.64 -4.28 6.47
N LYS A 55 -3.17 -4.26 7.72
CA LYS A 55 -1.93 -4.96 8.15
C LYS A 55 -2.02 -6.48 7.93
N ARG A 56 -3.22 -7.07 8.02
CA ARG A 56 -3.43 -8.50 7.81
C ARG A 56 -3.54 -8.89 6.33
N THR A 57 -3.87 -7.96 5.43
CA THR A 57 -4.15 -8.27 4.02
C THR A 57 -3.06 -7.76 3.08
N PHE A 58 -2.72 -6.47 3.14
CA PHE A 58 -1.83 -5.83 2.15
C PHE A 58 -0.42 -6.38 2.06
N PRO A 59 0.25 -6.84 3.15
CA PRO A 59 1.58 -7.44 3.03
C PRO A 59 1.59 -8.68 2.12
N PHE A 60 0.56 -9.53 2.20
CA PHE A 60 0.47 -10.72 1.35
C PHE A 60 0.22 -10.35 -0.11
N VAL A 61 -0.58 -9.30 -0.36
CA VAL A 61 -0.78 -8.77 -1.72
C VAL A 61 0.54 -8.25 -2.28
N ALA A 62 1.32 -7.49 -1.50
CA ALA A 62 2.61 -6.96 -1.93
C ALA A 62 3.62 -8.08 -2.22
N ILE A 63 3.73 -9.08 -1.33
CA ILE A 63 4.61 -10.24 -1.52
C ILE A 63 4.19 -11.05 -2.76
N GLY A 64 2.91 -11.38 -2.88
CA GLY A 64 2.38 -12.11 -4.03
C GLY A 64 2.63 -11.37 -5.35
N SER A 65 2.46 -10.05 -5.35
CA SER A 65 2.77 -9.20 -6.50
C SER A 65 4.26 -9.23 -6.82
N THR A 66 5.14 -9.07 -5.83
CA THR A 66 6.60 -9.17 -6.03
C THR A 66 6.99 -10.50 -6.67
N LEU A 67 6.46 -11.62 -6.18
CA LEU A 67 6.75 -12.95 -6.71
C LEU A 67 6.25 -13.11 -8.14
N ALA A 68 5.00 -12.69 -8.41
CA ALA A 68 4.43 -12.73 -9.74
C ALA A 68 5.29 -11.95 -10.75
N GLN A 69 5.70 -10.73 -10.38
CA GLN A 69 6.56 -9.90 -11.21
C GLN A 69 7.95 -10.49 -11.40
N GLY A 70 8.54 -11.09 -10.37
CA GLY A 70 9.82 -11.79 -10.48
C GLY A 70 9.75 -12.97 -11.46
N CYS A 71 8.66 -13.73 -11.42
CA CYS A 71 8.41 -14.82 -12.38
C CYS A 71 8.27 -14.30 -13.82
N LEU A 72 7.50 -13.23 -14.03
CA LEU A 72 7.33 -12.61 -15.35
C LEU A 72 8.64 -12.05 -15.89
N ALA A 73 9.40 -11.33 -15.07
CA ALA A 73 10.73 -10.86 -15.43
C ALA A 73 11.64 -12.02 -15.86
N TYR A 74 11.66 -13.11 -15.09
CA TYR A 74 12.44 -14.28 -15.45
C TYR A 74 12.00 -14.85 -16.81
N TRP A 75 10.71 -15.00 -17.09
CA TRP A 75 10.24 -15.56 -18.36
C TRP A 75 10.48 -14.63 -19.55
N GLU A 76 10.25 -13.33 -19.39
CA GLU A 76 10.37 -12.35 -20.46
C GLU A 76 11.83 -12.02 -20.80
N ARG A 77 12.82 -12.36 -19.95
CA ARG A 77 14.24 -12.04 -20.16
C ARG A 77 14.80 -12.48 -21.52
N ARG A 78 14.25 -13.55 -22.11
CA ARG A 78 14.69 -14.08 -23.41
C ARG A 78 13.87 -13.56 -24.59
N ARG A 79 12.69 -12.98 -24.33
CA ARG A 79 11.76 -12.50 -25.35
C ARG A 79 11.86 -10.99 -25.53
N SER A 80 11.87 -10.24 -24.43
CA SER A 80 12.03 -8.79 -24.43
C SER A 80 12.76 -8.34 -23.17
N VAL A 81 13.98 -7.82 -23.33
CA VAL A 81 14.77 -7.25 -22.22
C VAL A 81 14.03 -6.09 -21.57
N LEU A 82 13.32 -5.28 -22.36
CA LEU A 82 12.55 -4.14 -21.86
C LEU A 82 11.36 -4.61 -21.03
N SER A 83 10.58 -5.59 -21.50
CA SER A 83 9.48 -6.19 -20.72
C SER A 83 9.99 -6.78 -19.40
N SER A 84 11.08 -7.55 -19.46
CA SER A 84 11.74 -8.12 -18.28
C SER A 84 12.12 -7.05 -17.25
N ASN A 85 12.73 -5.95 -17.70
CA ASN A 85 13.13 -4.85 -16.82
C ASN A 85 11.91 -4.14 -16.20
N LEU A 86 10.82 -3.95 -16.95
CA LEU A 86 9.59 -3.36 -16.44
C LEU A 86 8.95 -4.22 -15.35
N HIS A 87 8.95 -5.55 -15.52
CA HIS A 87 8.52 -6.48 -14.47
C HIS A 87 9.44 -6.44 -13.25
N LEU A 88 10.77 -6.38 -13.43
CA LEU A 88 11.71 -6.20 -12.31
C LEU A 88 11.47 -4.90 -11.55
N LEU A 89 11.24 -3.80 -12.25
CA LEU A 89 10.92 -2.51 -11.63
C LEU A 89 9.60 -2.59 -10.84
N ALA A 90 8.56 -3.24 -11.41
CA ALA A 90 7.29 -3.43 -10.74
C ALA A 90 7.43 -4.25 -9.45
N GLY A 91 8.14 -5.38 -9.51
CA GLY A 91 8.40 -6.22 -8.33
C GLY A 91 9.27 -5.54 -7.27
N SER A 92 10.26 -4.77 -7.71
CA SER A 92 11.10 -3.96 -6.82
C SER A 92 10.28 -2.88 -6.11
N ALA A 93 9.43 -2.17 -6.83
CA ALA A 93 8.54 -1.17 -6.26
C ALA A 93 7.56 -1.77 -5.24
N CYS A 94 6.97 -2.94 -5.51
CA CYS A 94 6.13 -3.67 -4.55
C CYS A 94 6.90 -4.03 -3.27
N THR A 95 8.15 -4.49 -3.40
CA THR A 95 9.03 -4.77 -2.26
C THR A 95 9.35 -3.50 -1.46
N CYS A 96 9.62 -2.40 -2.16
CA CYS A 96 9.85 -1.09 -1.55
C CYS A 96 8.65 -0.58 -0.77
N VAL A 97 7.40 -0.97 -1.08
CA VAL A 97 6.24 -0.60 -0.24
C VAL A 97 6.37 -1.16 1.18
N ILE A 98 6.82 -2.41 1.31
CA ILE A 98 7.01 -3.06 2.61
C ILE A 98 8.09 -2.33 3.38
N LEU A 99 9.25 -2.11 2.75
CA LEU A 99 10.38 -1.38 3.35
C LEU A 99 9.98 0.05 3.74
N TYR A 100 9.26 0.76 2.87
CA TYR A 100 8.76 2.11 3.13
C TYR A 100 7.87 2.13 4.36
N THR A 101 6.96 1.16 4.49
CA THR A 101 6.05 1.08 5.64
C THR A 101 6.83 0.88 6.95
N LEU A 102 7.85 0.01 6.93
CA LEU A 102 8.70 -0.25 8.09
C LEU A 102 9.57 0.95 8.46
N LEU A 103 10.12 1.67 7.48
CA LEU A 103 11.03 2.79 7.71
C LEU A 103 10.31 4.08 8.08
N PHE A 104 9.25 4.44 7.36
CA PHE A 104 8.63 5.76 7.47
C PHE A 104 7.34 5.79 8.28
N MET A 105 6.62 4.67 8.36
CA MET A 105 5.28 4.64 8.99
C MET A 105 5.24 3.87 10.31
N ARG A 106 6.18 2.96 10.57
CA ARG A 106 6.17 2.10 11.77
C ARG A 106 5.98 2.88 13.07
N ASN A 107 6.70 3.99 13.24
CA ASN A 107 6.63 4.79 14.47
C ASN A 107 5.26 5.44 14.63
N ILE A 108 4.75 6.11 13.58
CA ILE A 108 3.42 6.75 13.62
C ILE A 108 2.32 5.72 13.83
N ASN A 109 2.41 4.56 13.17
CA ASN A 109 1.48 3.45 13.37
C ASN A 109 1.51 2.96 14.82
N GLY A 110 2.71 2.79 15.40
CA GLY A 110 2.87 2.39 16.79
C GLY A 110 2.22 3.38 17.76
N THR A 111 2.48 4.68 17.57
CA THR A 111 1.90 5.74 18.42
C THR A 111 0.37 5.80 18.29
N LEU A 112 -0.17 5.76 17.07
CA LEU A 112 -1.62 5.77 16.88
C LEU A 112 -2.28 4.51 17.48
N LEU A 113 -1.64 3.34 17.36
CA LEU A 113 -2.17 2.11 17.94
C LEU A 113 -2.13 2.10 19.47
N SER A 114 -1.13 2.75 20.09
CA SER A 114 -0.99 2.80 21.56
C SER A 114 -1.82 3.89 22.23
N MET A 115 -2.35 4.87 21.49
CA MET A 115 -3.19 5.92 22.06
C MET A 115 -4.45 5.36 22.74
N ASN A 116 -4.81 5.93 23.90
CA ASN A 116 -6.01 5.54 24.63
C ASN A 116 -7.22 6.40 24.20
N PRO A 117 -8.33 5.80 23.72
CA PRO A 117 -9.55 6.54 23.35
C PRO A 117 -10.11 7.41 24.49
N ASP A 118 -10.10 6.91 25.72
CA ASP A 118 -10.65 7.63 26.88
C ASP A 118 -9.83 8.89 27.21
N LEU A 119 -8.52 8.82 26.99
CA LEU A 119 -7.61 9.96 27.18
C LEU A 119 -7.86 11.02 26.12
N ILE A 120 -8.09 10.61 24.87
CA ILE A 120 -8.40 11.52 23.76
C ILE A 120 -9.72 12.25 23.99
N LEU A 121 -10.74 11.54 24.48
CA LEU A 121 -12.04 12.15 24.81
C LEU A 121 -11.91 13.23 25.90
N LYS A 122 -11.02 13.03 26.88
CA LYS A 122 -10.88 13.88 28.06
C LYS A 122 -9.84 15.00 27.91
N SER A 123 -8.91 14.89 26.97
CA SER A 123 -7.80 15.82 26.81
C SER A 123 -7.77 16.46 25.42
N THR A 124 -7.87 17.78 25.38
CA THR A 124 -7.72 18.58 24.16
C THR A 124 -6.36 18.38 23.51
N GLU A 125 -5.29 18.29 24.30
CA GLU A 125 -3.93 18.05 23.79
C GLU A 125 -3.82 16.69 23.10
N ALA A 126 -4.38 15.64 23.71
CA ALA A 126 -4.40 14.30 23.13
C ALA A 126 -5.21 14.25 21.83
N THR A 127 -6.33 14.97 21.77
CA THR A 127 -7.14 15.13 20.55
C THR A 127 -6.36 15.83 19.44
N VAL A 128 -5.68 16.94 19.74
CA VAL A 128 -4.86 17.67 18.76
C VAL A 128 -3.70 16.81 18.27
N ALA A 129 -3.04 16.08 19.18
CA ALA A 129 -1.97 15.16 18.84
C ALA A 129 -2.44 14.04 17.89
N PHE A 130 -3.60 13.43 18.16
CA PHE A 130 -4.22 12.43 17.28
C PHE A 130 -4.46 12.99 15.86
N ARG A 131 -5.11 14.16 15.76
CA ARG A 131 -5.43 14.79 14.47
C ARG A 131 -4.17 15.06 13.64
N ASN A 132 -3.15 15.62 14.28
CA ASN A 132 -1.86 15.89 13.65
C ASN A 132 -1.16 14.60 13.19
N LEU A 133 -1.21 13.54 13.98
CA LEU A 133 -0.62 12.24 13.61
C LEU A 133 -1.36 11.60 12.43
N ILE A 134 -2.69 11.65 12.40
CA ILE A 134 -3.48 11.12 11.28
C ILE A 134 -3.20 11.88 9.98
N GLN A 135 -3.06 13.21 10.03
CA GLN A 135 -2.68 14.00 8.86
C GLN A 135 -1.28 13.63 8.36
N LYS A 136 -0.29 13.54 9.25
CA LYS A 136 1.07 13.08 8.89
C LYS A 136 1.07 11.67 8.33
N TRP A 137 0.27 10.78 8.93
CA TRP A 137 0.08 9.42 8.46
C TRP A 137 -0.47 9.39 7.04
N CYS A 138 -1.48 10.22 6.74
CA CYS A 138 -2.09 10.33 5.42
C CYS A 138 -1.09 10.71 4.34
N ILE A 139 -0.23 11.71 4.58
CA ILE A 139 0.82 12.13 3.66
C ILE A 139 1.79 10.98 3.38
N LYS A 140 2.19 10.23 4.42
CA LYS A 140 3.06 9.06 4.22
C LYS A 140 2.36 7.91 3.50
N ASN A 141 1.07 7.72 3.73
CA ASN A 141 0.29 6.72 3.00
C ASN A 141 0.17 7.07 1.50
N LEU A 142 0.10 8.36 1.14
CA LEU A 142 0.22 8.79 -0.25
C LEU A 142 1.59 8.45 -0.85
N GLY A 143 2.67 8.55 -0.06
CA GLY A 143 3.99 8.07 -0.49
C GLY A 143 4.05 6.56 -0.78
N ARG A 144 3.24 5.74 -0.11
CA ARG A 144 3.06 4.33 -0.51
C ARG A 144 2.21 4.18 -1.77
N CYS A 145 1.19 5.02 -1.91
CA CYS A 145 0.33 5.02 -3.09
C CYS A 145 1.13 5.23 -4.37
N THR A 146 2.10 6.13 -4.36
CA THR A 146 2.96 6.38 -5.54
C THR A 146 3.80 5.15 -5.91
N LEU A 147 4.34 4.42 -4.93
CA LEU A 147 5.08 3.18 -5.17
C LEU A 147 4.18 2.08 -5.79
N PHE A 148 2.96 1.91 -5.26
CA PHE A 148 2.00 0.97 -5.85
C PHE A 148 1.58 1.39 -7.25
N PHE A 149 1.35 2.69 -7.48
CA PHE A 149 0.98 3.21 -8.79
C PHE A 149 2.09 2.98 -9.81
N PHE A 150 3.35 3.28 -9.44
CA PHE A 150 4.50 3.00 -10.28
C PHE A 150 4.60 1.50 -10.61
N ALA A 151 4.43 0.62 -9.62
CA ALA A 151 4.43 -0.81 -9.85
C ALA A 151 3.32 -1.26 -10.82
N ALA A 152 2.11 -0.71 -10.69
CA ALA A 152 0.98 -1.02 -11.56
C ALA A 152 1.26 -0.59 -13.01
N VAL A 153 1.74 0.64 -13.21
CA VAL A 153 2.08 1.17 -14.55
C VAL A 153 3.20 0.36 -15.20
N SER A 154 4.29 0.08 -14.46
CA SER A 154 5.39 -0.74 -14.98
C SER A 154 4.93 -2.15 -15.33
N SER A 155 4.10 -2.77 -14.49
CA SER A 155 3.53 -4.10 -14.78
C SER A 155 2.66 -4.08 -16.05
N PHE A 156 1.79 -3.08 -16.17
CA PHE A 156 0.90 -2.94 -17.31
C PHE A 156 1.72 -2.75 -18.59
N ALA A 157 2.69 -1.86 -18.58
CA ALA A 157 3.60 -1.62 -19.70
C ALA A 157 4.38 -2.89 -20.09
N GLY A 158 4.92 -3.63 -19.11
CA GLY A 158 5.64 -4.88 -19.35
C GLY A 158 4.76 -5.99 -19.95
N THR A 159 3.46 -5.98 -19.64
CA THR A 159 2.49 -6.98 -20.08
C THR A 159 1.91 -6.71 -21.46
N PHE A 160 1.59 -5.45 -21.78
CA PHE A 160 0.77 -5.11 -22.95
C PHE A 160 1.53 -4.38 -24.06
N LEU A 161 2.71 -3.82 -23.79
CA LEU A 161 3.48 -3.09 -24.80
C LEU A 161 4.57 -3.93 -25.47
N PHE A 162 4.83 -5.16 -24.99
CA PHE A 162 5.90 -6.07 -25.43
C PHE A 162 5.48 -7.54 -25.32
#